data_AF-A0A950JNH3-F1
#
_entry.id   AF-A0A950JNH3-F1
#
_cell.length_a   1.000
_cell.length_b   1.000
_cell.length_c   1.000
_cell.angle_alpha   90.00
_cell.angle_beta   90.00
_cell.angle_gamma   90.00
#
_symmetry.space_group_name_H-M   'P 1'
#
loop_
_entity.id
_entity.type
_entity.pdbx_description
1 polymer ?
#
loop_
_entity_poly.entity_id
_entity_poly.type
_entity_poly.pdbx_seq_one_letter_code
_entity_poly.pdbx_strand_id
1 'polypeptide(L)'
;MKIAIWRIAMLIVAGFLCATAPASAREDKADQTAIAGTVSGGMIQKVGFRAMIQKQAIMYNLAGYARNNADGTVALSLQGDKKRIDKVLEAIREGTKRSSRDNKVNAANAPLDPNLNTFTVFGWTSTSRAITNPYDLVFHLRSTDEPISRKEAEAAWNAIAESTLKGDDLTKFKNHLGGED
;
A
#
# COMPACT_ATOMS: atom_id res chain seq x y z
N MET A 1 29.41 -28.53 75.92
CA MET A 1 29.57 -27.56 74.81
C MET A 1 28.57 -27.89 73.72
N LYS A 2 27.51 -27.09 73.56
CA LYS A 2 26.57 -27.16 72.42
C LYS A 2 26.41 -25.73 71.92
N ILE A 3 26.92 -25.45 70.73
CA ILE A 3 26.89 -24.11 70.12
C ILE A 3 25.72 -24.10 69.15
N ALA A 4 24.75 -23.21 69.38
CA ALA A 4 23.57 -23.02 68.55
C ALA A 4 23.92 -22.16 67.33
N ILE A 5 23.55 -22.60 66.14
CA ILE A 5 23.67 -21.82 64.90
C ILE A 5 22.26 -21.41 64.48
N TRP A 6 22.02 -20.10 64.50
CA TRP A 6 20.76 -19.49 64.06
C TRP A 6 20.64 -19.56 62.53
N ARG A 7 19.50 -20.05 62.04
CA ARG A 7 19.13 -19.98 60.62
C ARG A 7 18.34 -18.69 60.37
N ILE A 8 18.91 -17.81 59.56
CA ILE A 8 18.24 -16.62 59.02
C ILE A 8 17.32 -17.07 57.88
N ALA A 9 16.01 -16.83 58.03
CA ALA A 9 15.04 -17.05 56.97
C ALA A 9 14.96 -15.79 56.08
N MET A 10 15.37 -15.92 54.81
CA MET A 10 15.24 -14.87 53.80
C MET A 10 13.93 -15.10 53.04
N LEU A 11 12.92 -14.27 53.30
CA LEU A 11 11.66 -14.23 52.55
C LEU A 11 11.91 -13.49 51.23
N ILE A 12 11.95 -14.23 50.12
CA ILE A 12 11.89 -13.66 48.77
C ILE A 12 10.42 -13.51 48.39
N VAL A 13 9.92 -12.26 48.38
CA VAL A 13 8.64 -11.92 47.79
C VAL A 13 8.84 -11.84 46.28
N ALA A 14 8.41 -12.89 45.56
CA ALA A 14 8.37 -12.87 44.10
C ALA A 14 7.22 -11.96 43.65
N GLY A 15 7.55 -10.71 43.30
CA GLY A 15 6.63 -9.81 42.61
C GLY A 15 6.36 -10.35 41.20
N PHE A 16 5.15 -10.85 40.95
CA PHE A 16 4.65 -11.11 39.60
C PHE A 16 4.47 -9.77 38.89
N LEU A 17 5.48 -9.36 38.12
CA LEU A 17 5.34 -8.27 37.16
C LEU A 17 4.51 -8.82 35.99
N CYS A 18 3.19 -8.65 36.06
CA CYS A 18 2.33 -8.91 34.92
C CYS A 18 2.63 -7.84 33.87
N ALA A 19 3.48 -8.17 32.90
CA ALA A 19 3.74 -7.30 31.75
C ALA A 19 2.45 -7.19 30.93
N THR A 20 1.71 -6.10 31.13
CA THR A 20 0.61 -5.72 30.27
C THR A 20 1.21 -5.23 28.95
N ALA A 21 1.27 -6.13 27.96
CA ALA A 21 1.48 -5.70 26.59
C ALA A 21 0.35 -4.71 26.23
N PRO A 22 0.64 -3.54 25.60
CA PRO A 22 -0.39 -2.59 25.25
C PRO A 22 -1.41 -3.24 24.32
N ALA A 23 -2.69 -3.12 24.67
CA ALA A 23 -3.82 -3.66 23.93
C ALA A 23 -3.91 -3.17 22.47
N SER A 24 -3.23 -2.06 22.15
CA SER A 24 -3.18 -1.44 20.82
C SER A 24 -2.74 -2.39 19.71
N ALA A 25 -1.75 -3.26 19.94
CA ALA A 25 -1.26 -4.16 18.88
C ALA A 25 -2.24 -5.30 18.51
N ARG A 26 -3.27 -5.55 19.32
CA ARG A 26 -4.29 -6.59 19.06
C ARG A 26 -5.51 -6.05 18.32
N GLU A 27 -5.86 -4.78 18.47
CA GLU A 27 -6.99 -4.16 17.76
C GLU A 27 -6.67 -3.92 16.28
N ASP A 28 -5.43 -3.57 15.93
CA ASP A 28 -5.04 -3.22 14.55
C ASP A 28 -5.10 -4.39 13.53
N LYS A 29 -5.19 -5.65 14.00
CA LYS A 29 -5.25 -6.83 13.13
C LYS A 29 -6.65 -7.42 12.94
N ALA A 30 -7.67 -6.94 13.66
CA ALA A 30 -8.98 -7.60 13.67
C ALA A 30 -9.73 -7.51 12.32
N ASP A 31 -9.45 -6.48 11.52
CA ASP A 31 -10.13 -6.22 10.23
C ASP A 31 -9.20 -6.33 9.00
N GLN A 32 -8.05 -7.00 9.14
CA GLN A 32 -7.15 -7.28 8.02
C GLN A 32 -7.77 -8.27 7.03
N THR A 33 -7.80 -7.89 5.75
CA THR A 33 -8.27 -8.76 4.67
C THR A 33 -7.41 -8.54 3.43
N ALA A 34 -7.41 -9.53 2.54
CA ALA A 34 -6.87 -9.40 1.20
C ALA A 34 -7.97 -9.69 0.17
N ILE A 35 -7.92 -8.97 -0.94
CA ILE A 35 -8.74 -9.24 -2.12
C ILE A 35 -7.86 -9.27 -3.35
N ALA A 36 -8.23 -10.10 -4.33
CA ALA A 36 -7.62 -10.13 -5.64
C ALA A 36 -8.70 -10.19 -6.71
N GLY A 37 -8.45 -9.57 -7.86
CA GLY A 37 -9.46 -9.47 -8.89
C GLY A 37 -9.02 -8.69 -10.13
N THR A 38 -10.02 -8.30 -10.90
CA THR A 38 -9.86 -7.53 -12.14
C THR A 38 -10.77 -6.32 -12.16
N VAL A 39 -10.29 -5.24 -12.77
CA VAL A 39 -11.09 -4.08 -13.16
C VAL A 39 -11.30 -4.11 -14.67
N SER A 40 -12.55 -3.89 -15.07
CA SER A 40 -12.94 -3.68 -16.47
C SER A 40 -13.67 -2.35 -16.63
N GLY A 41 -13.54 -1.74 -17.80
CA GLY A 41 -14.09 -0.43 -18.14
C GLY A 41 -13.66 -0.02 -19.55
N GLY A 42 -14.32 0.98 -20.13
CA GLY A 42 -14.02 1.40 -21.51
C GLY A 42 -12.60 1.95 -21.67
N MET A 43 -12.21 2.90 -20.81
CA MET A 43 -10.94 3.61 -20.87
C MET A 43 -10.20 3.46 -19.54
N ILE A 44 -9.50 2.33 -19.36
CA ILE A 44 -8.73 2.02 -18.13
C ILE A 44 -7.25 1.70 -18.37
N GLN A 45 -6.80 1.67 -19.64
CA GLN A 45 -5.39 1.52 -20.00
C GLN A 45 -4.86 2.76 -20.71
N LYS A 46 -3.55 3.02 -20.59
CA LYS A 46 -2.86 4.19 -21.19
C LYS A 46 -3.37 5.57 -20.71
N VAL A 47 -4.18 5.60 -19.66
CA VAL A 47 -4.78 6.83 -19.10
C VAL A 47 -4.31 7.17 -17.68
N GLY A 48 -3.23 6.53 -17.22
CA GLY A 48 -2.71 6.71 -15.87
C GLY A 48 -3.50 5.97 -14.77
N PHE A 49 -4.41 5.04 -15.13
CA PHE A 49 -5.28 4.35 -14.18
C PHE A 49 -4.50 3.59 -13.09
N ARG A 50 -3.49 2.79 -13.47
CA ARG A 50 -2.62 2.10 -12.48
C ARG A 50 -1.90 3.06 -11.54
N ALA A 51 -1.46 4.22 -12.05
CA ALA A 51 -0.84 5.25 -11.22
C ALA A 51 -1.85 5.88 -10.24
N MET A 52 -3.11 6.08 -10.66
CA MET A 52 -4.19 6.48 -9.76
C MET A 52 -4.42 5.42 -8.67
N ILE A 53 -4.49 4.13 -9.02
CA ILE A 53 -4.64 3.04 -8.02
C ILE A 53 -3.50 3.07 -7.02
N GLN A 54 -2.26 3.22 -7.46
CA GLN A 54 -1.11 3.30 -6.55
C GLN A 54 -1.15 4.54 -5.66
N LYS A 55 -1.56 5.70 -6.19
CA LYS A 55 -1.76 6.90 -5.36
C LYS A 55 -2.82 6.67 -4.27
N GLN A 56 -3.90 5.94 -4.58
CA GLN A 56 -4.92 5.55 -3.58
C GLN A 56 -4.36 4.55 -2.56
N ALA A 57 -3.58 3.55 -3.00
CA ALA A 57 -2.92 2.60 -2.11
C ALA A 57 -1.90 3.28 -1.19
N ILE A 58 -1.14 4.27 -1.70
CA ILE A 58 -0.28 5.14 -0.90
C ILE A 58 -1.12 5.91 0.11
N MET A 59 -2.19 6.57 -0.33
CA MET A 59 -3.05 7.40 0.53
C MET A 59 -3.57 6.61 1.73
N TYR A 60 -4.02 5.37 1.50
CA TYR A 60 -4.59 4.48 2.51
C TYR A 60 -3.63 3.40 3.05
N ASN A 61 -2.33 3.50 2.78
CA ASN A 61 -1.31 2.55 3.24
C ASN A 61 -1.64 1.05 2.99
N LEU A 62 -2.09 0.71 1.79
CA LEU A 62 -2.45 -0.66 1.42
C LEU A 62 -1.33 -1.36 0.64
N ALA A 63 -1.16 -2.65 0.88
CA ALA A 63 -0.25 -3.50 0.12
C ALA A 63 -0.97 -4.18 -1.06
N GLY A 64 -0.22 -4.72 -2.03
CA GLY A 64 -0.78 -5.43 -3.17
C GLY A 64 -0.14 -5.05 -4.51
N TYR A 65 -0.93 -5.00 -5.57
CA TYR A 65 -0.42 -4.62 -6.89
C TYR A 65 -1.50 -4.15 -7.86
N ALA A 66 -1.05 -3.54 -8.96
CA ALA A 66 -1.85 -3.32 -10.16
C ALA A 66 -1.05 -3.64 -11.44
N ARG A 67 -1.64 -4.38 -12.38
CA ARG A 67 -1.01 -4.78 -13.65
C ARG A 67 -2.01 -4.74 -14.80
N ASN A 68 -1.61 -4.21 -15.95
CA ASN A 68 -2.42 -4.30 -17.16
C ASN A 68 -2.35 -5.73 -17.71
N ASN A 69 -3.51 -6.29 -18.05
CA ASN A 69 -3.63 -7.54 -18.78
C ASN A 69 -3.68 -7.27 -20.29
N ALA A 70 -3.37 -8.29 -21.09
CA ALA A 70 -3.40 -8.22 -22.55
C ALA A 70 -4.83 -8.07 -23.11
N ASP A 71 -5.83 -8.52 -22.36
CA ASP A 71 -7.26 -8.45 -22.71
C ASP A 71 -7.89 -7.06 -22.47
N GLY A 72 -7.10 -6.06 -22.05
CA GLY A 72 -7.58 -4.70 -21.76
C GLY A 72 -8.00 -4.47 -20.31
N THR A 73 -8.09 -5.51 -19.47
CA THR A 73 -8.41 -5.37 -18.04
C THR A 73 -7.19 -4.95 -17.21
N VAL A 74 -7.43 -4.61 -15.94
CA VAL A 74 -6.37 -4.38 -14.95
C VAL A 74 -6.51 -5.41 -13.83
N ALA A 75 -5.52 -6.28 -13.66
CA ALA A 75 -5.41 -7.14 -12.49
C ALA A 75 -5.02 -6.30 -11.26
N LEU A 76 -5.65 -6.59 -10.13
CA LEU A 76 -5.38 -5.90 -8.87
C LEU A 76 -5.34 -6.87 -7.69
N SER A 77 -4.54 -6.51 -6.69
CA SER A 77 -4.60 -7.08 -5.34
C SER A 77 -4.54 -5.94 -4.33
N LEU A 78 -5.31 -6.05 -3.25
CA LEU A 78 -5.28 -5.11 -2.13
C LEU A 78 -5.30 -5.89 -0.82
N GLN A 79 -4.38 -5.56 0.08
CA GLN A 79 -4.30 -6.14 1.43
C GLN A 79 -4.15 -5.02 2.46
N GLY A 80 -4.93 -5.10 3.52
CA GLY A 80 -5.01 -4.08 4.56
C GLY A 80 -6.31 -4.17 5.35
N ASP A 81 -6.58 -3.12 6.13
CA ASP A 81 -7.89 -2.94 6.77
C ASP A 81 -9.02 -2.86 5.73
N LYS A 82 -10.13 -3.53 6.02
CA LYS A 82 -11.29 -3.58 5.13
C LYS A 82 -11.82 -2.19 4.74
N LYS A 83 -11.93 -1.24 5.67
CA LYS A 83 -12.49 0.10 5.38
C LYS A 83 -11.58 0.89 4.44
N ARG A 84 -10.26 0.73 4.60
CA ARG A 84 -9.25 1.32 3.70
C ARG A 84 -9.33 0.70 2.30
N ILE A 85 -9.49 -0.62 2.20
CA ILE A 85 -9.72 -1.31 0.92
C ILE A 85 -10.99 -0.78 0.25
N ASP A 86 -12.09 -0.67 1.00
CA ASP A 86 -13.37 -0.18 0.47
C ASP A 86 -13.24 1.24 -0.11
N LYS A 87 -12.43 2.11 0.51
CA LYS A 87 -12.12 3.45 -0.02
C LYS A 87 -11.35 3.42 -1.34
N VAL A 88 -10.37 2.53 -1.48
CA VAL A 88 -9.66 2.36 -2.76
C VAL A 88 -10.58 1.80 -3.83
N LEU A 89 -11.44 0.83 -3.48
CA LEU A 89 -12.43 0.28 -4.42
C LEU A 89 -13.45 1.33 -4.87
N GLU A 90 -13.90 2.22 -3.99
CA GLU A 90 -14.76 3.36 -4.32
C GLU A 90 -14.10 4.25 -5.39
N ALA A 91 -12.84 4.66 -5.17
CA ALA A 91 -12.08 5.45 -6.13
C ALA A 91 -11.83 4.74 -7.48
N ILE A 92 -11.62 3.42 -7.46
CA ILE A 92 -11.48 2.61 -8.68
C ILE A 92 -12.77 2.65 -9.50
N ARG A 93 -13.94 2.49 -8.86
CA ARG A 93 -15.24 2.53 -9.52
C ARG A 93 -15.52 3.92 -10.11
N GLU A 94 -15.22 4.97 -9.37
CA GLU A 94 -15.41 6.36 -9.82
C GLU A 94 -14.48 6.74 -10.98
N GLY A 95 -13.22 6.28 -10.94
CA GLY A 95 -12.23 6.58 -11.95
C GLY A 95 -11.64 8.00 -11.85
N THR A 96 -11.30 8.59 -12.99
CA THR A 96 -10.66 9.89 -13.12
C THR A 96 -11.24 10.66 -14.30
N LYS A 97 -10.86 11.93 -14.48
CA LYS A 97 -11.21 12.70 -15.69
C LYS A 97 -10.75 12.04 -17.00
N ARG A 98 -9.70 11.20 -16.95
CA ARG A 98 -9.10 10.56 -18.13
C ARG A 98 -9.48 9.08 -18.27
N SER A 99 -10.18 8.50 -17.30
CA SER A 99 -10.62 7.11 -17.36
C SER A 99 -12.13 7.00 -17.41
N SER A 100 -12.65 5.82 -17.76
CA SER A 100 -14.07 5.55 -17.63
C SER A 100 -14.55 5.81 -16.19
N ARG A 101 -15.78 6.32 -16.10
CA ARG A 101 -16.60 6.27 -14.89
C ARG A 101 -17.31 4.92 -14.84
N ASP A 102 -17.77 4.53 -13.66
CA ASP A 102 -18.51 3.27 -13.42
C ASP A 102 -17.70 2.01 -13.78
N ASN A 103 -16.41 2.00 -13.43
CA ASN A 103 -15.56 0.84 -13.66
C ASN A 103 -16.06 -0.36 -12.84
N LYS A 104 -16.07 -1.54 -13.44
CA LYS A 104 -16.53 -2.78 -12.81
C LYS A 104 -15.36 -3.47 -12.15
N VAL A 105 -15.45 -3.66 -10.83
CA VAL A 105 -14.50 -4.44 -10.05
C VAL A 105 -15.08 -5.83 -9.81
N ASN A 106 -14.40 -6.85 -10.31
CA ASN A 106 -14.67 -8.25 -9.99
C ASN A 106 -13.52 -8.76 -9.12
N ALA A 107 -13.73 -8.79 -7.80
CA ALA A 107 -12.72 -9.21 -6.83
C ALA A 107 -13.33 -10.18 -5.82
N ALA A 108 -12.49 -11.10 -5.34
CA ALA A 108 -12.83 -12.07 -4.31
C ALA A 108 -11.80 -12.00 -3.18
N ASN A 109 -12.14 -12.59 -2.02
CA ASN A 109 -11.21 -12.74 -0.92
C ASN A 109 -9.98 -13.54 -1.37
N ALA A 110 -8.81 -13.11 -0.90
CA ALA A 110 -7.53 -13.75 -1.14
C ALA A 110 -6.87 -14.11 0.21
N PRO A 111 -5.93 -15.07 0.22
CA PRO A 111 -5.12 -15.33 1.40
C PRO A 111 -4.30 -14.10 1.80
N LEU A 112 -4.21 -13.83 3.10
CA LEU A 112 -3.29 -12.83 3.64
C LEU A 112 -1.86 -13.32 3.48
N ASP A 113 -0.98 -12.43 3.03
CA ASP A 113 0.47 -12.61 3.08
C ASP A 113 1.05 -11.73 4.20
N PRO A 114 1.46 -12.30 5.35
CA PRO A 114 2.01 -11.53 6.46
C PRO A 114 3.29 -10.75 6.13
N ASN A 115 3.99 -11.12 5.07
CA ASN A 115 5.24 -10.50 4.66
C ASN A 115 5.05 -9.45 3.56
N LEU A 116 3.83 -9.32 3.02
CA LEU A 116 3.53 -8.36 1.97
C LEU A 116 3.46 -6.95 2.55
N ASN A 117 4.52 -6.18 2.31
CA ASN A 117 4.68 -4.80 2.78
C ASN A 117 4.86 -3.79 1.65
N THR A 118 4.48 -4.15 0.42
CA THR A 118 4.58 -3.28 -0.75
C THR A 118 3.29 -3.21 -1.55
N PHE A 119 3.12 -2.10 -2.27
CA PHE A 119 2.20 -2.00 -3.40
C PHE A 119 2.98 -1.74 -4.69
N THR A 120 2.88 -2.66 -5.65
CA THR A 120 3.63 -2.59 -6.90
C THR A 120 2.74 -2.30 -8.11
N VAL A 121 3.08 -1.27 -8.88
CA VAL A 121 2.57 -1.13 -10.24
C VAL A 121 3.56 -1.78 -11.19
N PHE A 122 3.16 -2.89 -11.81
CA PHE A 122 4.02 -3.63 -12.73
C PHE A 122 4.02 -3.02 -14.12
N GLY A 123 5.19 -2.86 -14.73
CA GLY A 123 5.37 -2.42 -16.12
C GLY A 123 4.70 -1.07 -16.42
N TRP A 124 4.93 -0.08 -15.55
CA TRP A 124 4.48 1.28 -15.75
C TRP A 124 5.19 1.92 -16.95
N THR A 125 4.40 2.62 -17.77
CA THR A 125 4.85 3.42 -18.91
C THR A 125 3.98 4.69 -18.97
N SER A 126 4.41 5.72 -19.70
CA SER A 126 3.69 6.99 -19.79
C SER A 126 3.70 7.56 -21.20
N THR A 127 2.54 7.48 -21.88
CA THR A 127 2.35 8.07 -23.21
C THR A 127 2.52 9.59 -23.20
N SER A 128 1.95 10.30 -22.20
CA SER A 128 2.03 11.76 -22.13
C SER A 128 3.44 12.30 -21.86
N ARG A 129 4.38 11.43 -21.48
CA ARG A 129 5.79 11.77 -21.22
C ARG A 129 6.74 11.08 -22.19
N ALA A 130 6.22 10.37 -23.20
CA ALA A 130 7.03 9.54 -24.11
C ALA A 130 8.00 8.57 -23.38
N ILE A 131 7.53 7.95 -22.30
CA ILE A 131 8.25 6.91 -21.55
C ILE A 131 7.71 5.55 -21.99
N THR A 132 8.51 4.81 -22.75
CA THR A 132 8.16 3.50 -23.32
C THR A 132 8.84 2.33 -22.61
N ASN A 133 9.95 2.57 -21.92
CA ASN A 133 10.59 1.55 -21.10
C ASN A 133 9.67 1.21 -19.92
N PRO A 134 9.36 -0.07 -19.67
CA PRO A 134 8.53 -0.47 -18.55
C PRO A 134 9.32 -0.41 -17.24
N TYR A 135 8.73 0.19 -16.21
CA TYR A 135 9.29 0.24 -14.86
C TYR A 135 8.30 -0.29 -13.83
N ASP A 136 8.79 -1.04 -12.85
CA ASP A 136 7.99 -1.45 -11.70
C ASP A 136 8.09 -0.37 -10.62
N LEU A 137 6.97 0.30 -10.34
CA LEU A 137 6.92 1.34 -9.31
C LEU A 137 6.53 0.68 -7.99
N VAL A 138 7.41 0.72 -7.00
CA VAL A 138 7.22 0.02 -5.71
C VAL A 138 6.99 1.04 -4.60
N PHE A 139 5.81 0.99 -4.00
CA PHE A 139 5.52 1.68 -2.74
C PHE A 139 5.79 0.71 -1.59
N HIS A 140 6.54 1.14 -0.57
CA HIS A 140 6.70 0.40 0.68
C HIS A 140 5.76 1.00 1.74
N LEU A 141 5.03 0.15 2.45
CA LEU A 141 4.08 0.58 3.47
C LEU A 141 4.78 1.40 4.56
N ARG A 142 4.08 2.43 5.02
CA ARG A 142 4.48 3.23 6.18
C ARG A 142 4.26 2.43 7.47
N SER A 143 4.93 2.86 8.53
CA SER A 143 4.72 2.34 9.88
C SER A 143 3.33 2.66 10.45
N THR A 144 2.71 3.74 9.99
CA THR A 144 1.35 4.15 10.38
C THR A 144 0.35 3.91 9.25
N ASP A 145 -0.82 3.41 9.64
CA ASP A 145 -1.96 3.20 8.76
C ASP A 145 -2.86 4.44 8.61
N GLU A 146 -2.46 5.57 9.22
CA GLU A 146 -3.15 6.85 9.07
C GLU A 146 -3.19 7.27 7.59
N PRO A 147 -4.39 7.61 7.06
CA PRO A 147 -4.51 8.14 5.73
C PRO A 147 -3.79 9.47 5.60
N ILE A 148 -3.08 9.67 4.50
CA ILE A 148 -2.46 10.95 4.16
C ILE A 148 -3.33 11.70 3.14
N SER A 149 -3.04 12.98 2.93
CA SER A 149 -3.75 13.76 1.92
C SER A 149 -3.40 13.31 0.49
N ARG A 150 -4.28 13.65 -0.47
CA ARG A 150 -4.01 13.43 -1.91
C ARG A 150 -2.69 14.07 -2.35
N LYS A 151 -2.38 15.27 -1.83
CA LYS A 151 -1.14 16.00 -2.16
C LYS A 151 0.10 15.26 -1.68
N GLU A 152 0.06 14.72 -0.46
CA GLU A 152 1.16 13.92 0.09
C GLU A 152 1.31 12.59 -0.64
N ALA A 153 0.19 11.92 -0.98
CA ALA A 153 0.22 10.69 -1.78
C ALA A 153 0.80 10.92 -3.18
N GLU A 154 0.50 12.07 -3.79
CA GLU A 154 1.09 12.48 -5.07
C GLU A 154 2.59 12.76 -4.95
N ALA A 155 3.02 13.47 -3.91
CA ALA A 155 4.43 13.72 -3.65
C ALA A 155 5.21 12.40 -3.42
N ALA A 156 4.66 11.48 -2.63
CA ALA A 156 5.24 10.16 -2.41
C ALA A 156 5.32 9.34 -3.70
N TRP A 157 4.27 9.37 -4.54
CA TRP A 157 4.28 8.71 -5.84
C TRP A 157 5.34 9.29 -6.79
N ASN A 158 5.50 10.61 -6.82
CA ASN A 158 6.55 11.26 -7.60
C ASN A 158 7.94 10.84 -7.13
N ALA A 159 8.18 10.77 -5.82
CA ALA A 159 9.46 10.29 -5.27
C ALA A 159 9.77 8.83 -5.67
N ILE A 160 8.75 7.96 -5.69
CA ILE A 160 8.90 6.58 -6.19
C ILE A 160 9.30 6.59 -7.67
N ALA A 161 8.61 7.36 -8.50
CA ALA A 161 8.94 7.47 -9.92
C ALA A 161 10.36 8.03 -10.13
N GLU A 162 10.74 9.11 -9.45
CA GLU A 162 12.07 9.72 -9.59
C GLU A 162 13.22 8.79 -9.19
N SER A 163 13.02 7.98 -8.14
CA SER A 163 14.01 7.00 -7.70
C SER A 163 14.07 5.74 -8.56
N THR A 164 13.00 5.44 -9.32
CA THR A 164 12.90 4.24 -10.15
C THR A 164 13.37 4.48 -11.59
N LEU A 165 13.02 5.63 -12.17
CA LEU A 165 13.31 5.97 -13.56
C LEU A 165 14.81 6.26 -13.78
N LYS A 166 15.28 6.01 -15.00
CA LYS A 166 16.72 6.10 -15.33
C LYS A 166 16.94 6.87 -16.64
N GLY A 167 18.10 7.51 -16.76
CA GLY A 167 18.54 8.19 -17.98
C GLY A 167 17.51 9.21 -18.50
N ASP A 168 17.27 9.19 -19.80
CA ASP A 168 16.36 10.11 -20.48
C ASP A 168 14.92 10.06 -19.95
N ASP A 169 14.45 8.89 -19.50
CA ASP A 169 13.08 8.75 -18.99
C ASP A 169 12.89 9.48 -17.65
N LEU A 170 13.93 9.54 -16.80
CA LEU A 170 13.92 10.37 -15.60
C LEU A 170 13.86 11.87 -15.96
N THR A 171 14.65 12.30 -16.95
CA THR A 171 14.65 13.68 -17.43
C THR A 171 13.26 14.07 -17.97
N LYS A 172 12.65 13.23 -18.82
CA LYS A 172 11.29 13.43 -19.33
C LYS A 172 10.26 13.54 -18.20
N PHE A 173 10.39 12.71 -17.18
CA PHE A 173 9.50 12.74 -16.02
C PHE A 173 9.62 14.05 -15.24
N LYS A 174 10.84 14.48 -14.92
CA LYS A 174 11.11 15.72 -14.17
C LYS A 174 10.65 16.98 -14.91
N ASN A 175 10.88 17.04 -16.22
CA ASN A 175 10.42 18.17 -17.03
C ASN A 175 8.90 18.32 -16.99
N HIS A 176 8.16 17.21 -16.91
CA HIS A 176 6.70 17.24 -16.80
C HIS A 176 6.21 17.59 -15.39
N LEU A 177 7.02 17.44 -14.34
CA LEU A 177 6.65 17.90 -12.98
C LEU A 177 6.81 19.41 -12.82
N GLY A 178 7.80 20.01 -13.50
CA GLY A 178 8.08 21.45 -13.45
C GLY A 178 7.26 22.30 -14.44
N GLY A 179 6.51 21.68 -15.35
CA GLY A 179 5.51 22.35 -16.16
C GLY A 179 4.20 22.43 -15.40
N GLU A 180 3.89 23.59 -14.83
CA GLU A 180 2.53 23.91 -14.39
C GLU A 180 1.60 23.81 -15.63
N ASP A 181 0.55 22.98 -15.54
CA ASP A 181 -0.65 23.12 -16.38
C ASP A 181 -1.40 24.40 -15.96
#